data_AF-A0A7K3QRK5-F1
#
_entry.id   AF-A0A7K3QRK5-F1
#
_cell.length_a   1.000
_cell.length_b   1.000
_cell.length_c   1.000
_cell.angle_alpha   90.00
_cell.angle_beta   90.00
_cell.angle_gamma   90.00
#
_symmetry.space_group_name_H-M   'P 1'
#
loop_
_entity.id
_entity.type
_entity.pdbx_description
1 polymer ?
#
loop_
_entity_poly.entity_id
_entity_poly.type
_entity_poly.pdbx_seq_one_letter_code
_entity_poly.pdbx_strand_id
1 'polypeptide(L)'
;MYGIQVVQDPRPTTVRSAAVLSNLAPITAWGWAWIAGSSVAIACALIGGRRPAVLWIGFACAMYPPALWGIAFASAYLFGTYPGAWTGAATWGGAALRLLIVATWRDDTPARPEAEAMDE
;
A
#
# COMPACT_ATOMS: atom_id res chain seq x y z
N MET A 1 -5.47 -0.06 18.72
CA MET A 1 -6.57 -1.02 18.47
C MET A 1 -7.62 -0.36 17.57
N TYR A 2 -7.37 -0.27 16.25
CA TYR A 2 -8.24 0.47 15.30
C TYR A 2 -9.31 -0.40 14.60
N GLY A 3 -9.25 -1.73 14.72
CA GLY A 3 -10.13 -2.65 13.98
C GLY A 3 -11.55 -2.78 14.53
N ILE A 4 -11.72 -2.76 15.86
CA ILE A 4 -13.04 -2.97 16.49
C ILE A 4 -13.99 -1.78 16.27
N GLN A 5 -13.43 -0.59 16.11
CA GLN A 5 -14.19 0.65 15.88
C GLN A 5 -14.85 0.67 14.49
N VAL A 6 -14.32 -0.07 13.51
CA VAL A 6 -14.92 -0.20 12.17
C VAL A 6 -16.19 -1.08 12.20
N VAL A 7 -16.24 -2.05 13.10
CA VAL A 7 -17.37 -2.98 13.23
C VAL A 7 -18.49 -2.35 14.07
N GLN A 8 -18.15 -1.64 15.14
CA GLN A 8 -19.13 -1.05 16.06
C GLN A 8 -19.68 0.29 15.58
N ASP A 9 -18.94 1.00 14.74
CA ASP A 9 -19.28 2.33 14.28
C ASP A 9 -18.85 2.45 12.81
N PRO A 10 -19.64 1.92 11.84
CA PRO A 10 -19.32 2.03 10.43
C PRO A 10 -19.35 3.51 10.07
N ARG A 11 -18.22 4.19 10.25
CA ARG A 11 -18.15 5.63 10.08
C ARG A 11 -18.68 5.93 8.67
N PRO A 12 -19.75 6.72 8.53
CA PRO A 12 -20.34 7.00 7.23
C PRO A 12 -19.32 7.63 6.27
N THR A 13 -18.23 8.17 6.81
CA THR A 13 -17.06 8.70 6.11
C THR A 13 -16.32 7.65 5.27
N THR A 14 -16.11 6.45 5.78
CA THR A 14 -15.45 5.35 5.04
C THR A 14 -16.42 4.74 4.04
N VAL A 15 -17.71 4.62 4.39
CA VAL A 15 -18.74 4.06 3.50
C VAL A 15 -19.00 4.99 2.30
N ARG A 16 -19.05 6.32 2.49
CA ARG A 16 -19.24 7.30 1.40
C ARG A 16 -18.05 7.41 0.46
N SER A 17 -16.83 7.38 0.98
CA SER A 17 -15.62 7.40 0.15
C SER A 17 -15.42 6.06 -0.57
N ALA A 18 -15.72 4.95 0.11
CA ALA A 18 -15.79 3.64 -0.52
C ALA A 18 -16.92 3.54 -1.55
N ALA A 19 -17.96 4.38 -1.50
CA ALA A 19 -19.06 4.34 -2.48
C ALA A 19 -18.56 4.59 -3.91
N VAL A 20 -17.54 5.45 -4.10
CA VAL A 20 -16.93 5.67 -5.43
C VAL A 20 -16.27 4.39 -5.95
N LEU A 21 -15.51 3.70 -5.10
CA LEU A 21 -14.89 2.40 -5.43
C LEU A 21 -15.93 1.27 -5.53
N SER A 22 -17.00 1.33 -4.73
CA SER A 22 -18.08 0.33 -4.69
C SER A 22 -18.97 0.37 -5.93
N ASN A 23 -19.02 1.51 -6.63
CA ASN A 23 -19.67 1.61 -7.94
C ASN A 23 -18.87 0.88 -9.04
N LEU A 24 -17.55 0.71 -8.87
CA LEU A 24 -16.70 0.02 -9.85
C LEU A 24 -16.63 -1.48 -9.59
N ALA A 25 -16.51 -1.91 -8.33
CA ALA A 25 -16.48 -3.31 -7.94
C ALA A 25 -16.87 -3.49 -6.46
N PRO A 26 -17.39 -4.66 -6.04
CA PRO A 26 -17.74 -4.91 -4.65
C PRO A 26 -16.50 -4.80 -3.74
N ILE A 27 -16.70 -4.35 -2.50
CA ILE A 27 -15.62 -4.12 -1.55
C ILE A 27 -14.79 -5.39 -1.26
N THR A 28 -15.39 -6.57 -1.41
CA THR A 28 -14.72 -7.87 -1.36
C THR A 28 -13.70 -8.06 -2.49
N ALA A 29 -14.00 -7.60 -3.71
CA ALA A 29 -13.05 -7.68 -4.83
C ALA A 29 -11.84 -6.77 -4.59
N TRP A 30 -12.06 -5.56 -4.08
CA TRP A 30 -10.98 -4.64 -3.68
C TRP A 30 -10.14 -5.19 -2.52
N GLY A 31 -10.78 -5.87 -1.56
CA GLY A 31 -10.09 -6.58 -0.48
C GLY A 31 -9.20 -7.70 -1.00
N TRP A 32 -9.68 -8.52 -1.94
CA TRP A 32 -8.86 -9.55 -2.58
C TRP A 32 -7.71 -8.98 -3.42
N ALA A 33 -7.93 -7.87 -4.13
CA ALA A 33 -6.86 -7.18 -4.86
C ALA A 33 -5.75 -6.69 -3.91
N TRP A 34 -6.13 -6.19 -2.72
CA TRP A 34 -5.21 -5.85 -1.64
C TRP A 34 -4.41 -7.06 -1.17
N ILE A 35 -5.08 -8.16 -0.83
CA ILE A 35 -4.44 -9.38 -0.34
C ILE A 35 -3.49 -9.95 -1.40
N ALA A 36 -3.93 -10.05 -2.65
CA ALA A 36 -3.11 -10.54 -3.75
C ALA A 36 -1.90 -9.64 -4.00
N GLY A 37 -2.09 -8.33 -4.07
CA GLY A 37 -1.01 -7.35 -4.27
C GLY A 37 0.02 -7.38 -3.14
N SER A 38 -0.42 -7.39 -1.88
CA SER A 38 0.48 -7.51 -0.72
C SER A 38 1.20 -8.86 -0.68
N SER A 39 0.53 -9.95 -1.05
CA SER A 39 1.16 -11.28 -1.10
C SER A 39 2.26 -11.34 -2.17
N VAL A 40 2.01 -10.75 -3.35
CA VAL A 40 3.04 -10.61 -4.39
C VAL A 40 4.19 -9.73 -3.91
N ALA A 41 3.91 -8.62 -3.23
CA ALA A 41 4.94 -7.76 -2.66
C ALA A 41 5.82 -8.51 -1.64
N ILE A 42 5.22 -9.31 -0.75
CA ILE A 42 5.96 -10.15 0.21
C ILE A 42 6.79 -11.20 -0.54
N ALA A 43 6.20 -11.89 -1.52
CA ALA A 43 6.93 -12.87 -2.33
C ALA A 43 8.12 -12.24 -3.06
N CYS A 44 7.94 -11.06 -3.67
CA CYS A 44 9.01 -10.31 -4.30
C CYS A 44 10.09 -9.86 -3.30
N ALA A 45 9.72 -9.49 -2.07
CA ALA A 45 10.69 -9.16 -1.03
C ALA A 45 11.49 -10.38 -0.57
N LEU A 46 10.86 -11.56 -0.47
CA LEU A 46 11.51 -12.80 -0.04
C LEU A 46 12.40 -13.41 -1.13
N ILE A 47 11.97 -13.33 -2.40
CA ILE A 47 12.66 -13.96 -3.54
C ILE A 47 13.62 -12.98 -4.23
N GLY A 48 13.36 -11.68 -4.10
CA GLY A 48 14.02 -10.64 -4.90
C GLY A 48 15.54 -10.54 -4.68
N GLY A 49 16.04 -10.88 -3.49
CA GLY A 49 17.47 -10.75 -3.18
C GLY A 49 17.99 -9.37 -3.59
N ARG A 50 19.11 -9.33 -4.33
CA ARG A 50 19.69 -8.08 -4.91
C ARG A 50 19.19 -7.77 -6.33
N ARG A 51 18.12 -8.41 -6.82
CA ARG A 51 17.62 -8.20 -8.19
C ARG A 51 16.72 -6.96 -8.23
N PRO A 52 17.19 -5.82 -8.79
CA PRO A 52 16.45 -4.57 -8.71
C PRO A 52 15.07 -4.65 -9.36
N ALA A 53 14.94 -5.38 -10.47
CA ALA A 53 13.66 -5.52 -11.18
C ALA A 53 12.57 -6.20 -10.34
N VAL A 54 12.92 -7.18 -9.50
CA VAL A 54 11.93 -7.91 -8.67
C VAL A 54 11.51 -7.07 -7.47
N LEU A 55 12.45 -6.33 -6.88
CA LEU A 55 12.16 -5.37 -5.81
C LEU A 55 11.24 -4.26 -6.30
N TRP A 56 11.47 -3.71 -7.51
CA TRP A 56 10.60 -2.70 -8.10
C TRP A 56 9.16 -3.20 -8.31
N ILE A 57 8.98 -4.44 -8.74
CA ILE A 57 7.64 -5.06 -8.85
C ILE A 57 7.00 -5.17 -7.46
N GLY A 58 7.75 -5.61 -6.45
CA GLY A 58 7.26 -5.69 -5.07
C GLY A 58 6.83 -4.33 -4.51
N PHE A 59 7.64 -3.29 -4.74
CA PHE A 59 7.29 -1.92 -4.35
C PHE A 59 6.07 -1.39 -5.10
N ALA A 60 5.95 -1.66 -6.40
CA ALA A 60 4.77 -1.26 -7.18
C ALA A 60 3.50 -1.94 -6.66
N CYS A 61 3.56 -3.24 -6.37
CA CYS A 61 2.44 -3.98 -5.79
C CYS A 61 2.08 -3.51 -4.37
N ALA A 62 3.06 -3.09 -3.57
CA ALA A 62 2.83 -2.51 -2.24
C ALA A 62 2.27 -1.08 -2.31
N MET A 63 2.63 -0.32 -3.35
CA MET A 63 2.20 1.07 -3.54
C MET A 63 0.79 1.19 -4.14
N TYR A 64 0.40 0.23 -4.98
CA TYR A 64 -0.93 0.18 -5.61
C TYR A 64 -2.09 0.37 -4.60
N PRO A 65 -2.16 -0.39 -3.49
CA PRO A 65 -3.24 -0.26 -2.52
C PRO A 65 -3.40 1.14 -1.88
N PRO A 66 -2.36 1.76 -1.28
CA PRO A 66 -2.47 3.10 -0.71
C PRO A 66 -2.66 4.19 -1.77
N ALA A 67 -2.09 4.05 -2.97
CA ALA A 67 -2.27 5.02 -4.05
C ALA A 67 -3.73 5.06 -4.52
N LEU A 68 -4.36 3.89 -4.71
CA LEU A 68 -5.76 3.77 -5.11
C LEU A 68 -6.69 4.45 -4.09
N TRP A 69 -6.49 4.17 -2.80
CA TRP A 69 -7.29 4.79 -1.74
C TRP A 69 -7.03 6.30 -1.62
N GLY A 70 -5.78 6.74 -1.76
CA GLY A 70 -5.43 8.16 -1.81
C GLY A 70 -6.20 8.90 -2.91
N ILE A 71 -6.26 8.32 -4.12
CA ILE A 71 -7.01 8.87 -5.26
C ILE A 71 -8.53 8.86 -5.00
N ALA A 72 -9.07 7.80 -4.41
CA ALA A 72 -10.50 7.72 -4.06
C ALA A 72 -10.92 8.80 -3.04
N PHE A 73 -10.10 9.02 -2.00
CA PHE A 73 -10.36 10.10 -1.04
C PHE A 73 -10.13 11.49 -1.64
N ALA A 74 -9.10 11.66 -2.46
CA ALA A 74 -8.82 12.93 -3.13
C ALA A 74 -9.95 13.31 -4.11
N SER A 75 -10.46 12.36 -4.89
CA SER A 75 -11.61 12.57 -5.77
C SER A 75 -12.88 12.90 -4.97
N ALA A 76 -13.17 12.19 -3.88
CA ALA A 76 -14.31 12.51 -3.00
C ALA A 76 -14.23 13.92 -2.38
N TYR A 77 -13.02 14.43 -2.14
CA TYR A 77 -12.79 15.81 -1.72
C TYR A 77 -13.01 16.81 -2.86
N LEU A 78 -12.40 16.57 -4.03
CA LEU A 78 -12.49 17.45 -5.20
C LEU A 78 -13.91 17.57 -5.75
N PHE A 79 -14.69 16.49 -5.74
CA PHE A 79 -16.09 16.49 -6.17
C PHE A 79 -17.05 17.00 -5.09
N GLY A 80 -16.54 17.53 -3.98
CA GLY A 80 -17.36 18.15 -2.91
C GLY A 80 -18.28 17.17 -2.17
N THR A 81 -18.11 15.86 -2.39
CA THR A 81 -19.01 14.83 -1.86
C THR A 81 -18.82 14.65 -0.35
N TYR A 82 -17.60 14.90 0.14
CA TYR A 82 -17.30 14.88 1.56
C TYR A 82 -16.16 15.87 1.94
N PRO A 83 -16.46 16.96 2.65
CA PRO A 83 -15.45 17.96 3.05
C PRO A 83 -14.33 17.41 3.94
N GLY A 84 -14.56 16.32 4.68
CA GLY A 84 -13.54 15.69 5.53
C GLY A 84 -12.62 14.70 4.81
N ALA A 85 -12.85 14.44 3.51
CA ALA A 85 -12.10 13.43 2.75
C ALA A 85 -10.61 13.76 2.59
N TRP A 86 -10.21 15.03 2.74
CA TRP A 86 -8.82 15.46 2.65
C TRP A 86 -7.91 14.75 3.67
N THR A 87 -8.42 14.41 4.87
CA THR A 87 -7.64 13.69 5.89
C THR A 87 -7.29 12.27 5.45
N GLY A 88 -8.24 11.57 4.81
CA GLY A 88 -8.02 10.26 4.21
C GLY A 88 -7.05 10.36 3.03
N ALA A 89 -7.22 11.37 2.17
CA ALA A 89 -6.33 11.61 1.03
C ALA A 89 -4.88 11.86 1.49
N ALA A 90 -4.69 12.67 2.53
CA ALA A 90 -3.39 12.96 3.12
C ALA A 90 -2.75 11.72 3.75
N THR A 91 -3.55 10.91 4.46
CA THR A 91 -3.06 9.69 5.13
C THR A 91 -2.59 8.65 4.12
N TRP A 92 -3.43 8.32 3.15
CA TRP A 92 -3.14 7.29 2.15
C TRP A 92 -2.14 7.78 1.09
N GLY A 93 -2.25 9.04 0.67
CA GLY A 93 -1.26 9.69 -0.19
C GLY A 93 0.12 9.76 0.49
N GLY A 94 0.17 10.08 1.78
CA GLY A 94 1.41 10.06 2.56
C GLY A 94 2.01 8.66 2.70
N ALA A 95 1.18 7.63 2.86
CA ALA A 95 1.64 6.24 2.86
C ALA A 95 2.25 5.82 1.50
N ALA A 96 1.58 6.17 0.39
CA ALA A 96 2.09 5.93 -0.95
C ALA A 96 3.41 6.68 -1.20
N LEU A 97 3.50 7.94 -0.77
CA LEU A 97 4.72 8.75 -0.90
C LEU A 97 5.90 8.15 -0.12
N ARG A 98 5.67 7.66 1.11
CA ARG A 98 6.70 6.98 1.90
C ARG A 98 7.24 5.74 1.17
N LEU A 99 6.36 4.93 0.59
CA LEU A 99 6.78 3.76 -0.20
C LEU A 99 7.61 4.16 -1.42
N LEU A 100 7.25 5.26 -2.07
CA LEU A 100 7.99 5.79 -3.21
C LEU A 100 9.38 6.28 -2.79
N ILE A 101 9.49 6.98 -1.66
CA ILE A 101 10.79 7.40 -1.09
C ILE A 101 11.65 6.17 -0.75
N VAL A 102 11.09 5.19 -0.06
CA VAL A 102 11.83 3.97 0.32
C VAL A 102 12.26 3.18 -0.92
N ALA A 103 11.43 3.12 -1.97
CA ALA A 103 11.79 2.46 -3.23
C ALA A 103 12.98 3.14 -3.93
N THR A 104 13.25 4.41 -3.65
CA THR A 104 14.42 5.13 -4.20
C THR A 104 15.70 4.96 -3.37
N TRP A 105 15.62 4.37 -2.18
CA TRP A 105 16.81 4.08 -1.38
C TRP A 105 17.67 3.04 -2.10
N ARG A 106 18.96 3.34 -2.23
CA ARG A 106 19.92 2.39 -2.78
C ARG A 106 20.30 1.38 -1.70
N ASP A 107 20.35 0.11 -2.08
CA ASP A 107 20.89 -0.95 -1.22
C ASP A 107 22.42 -0.81 -1.15
N ASP A 108 22.89 0.05 -0.25
CA ASP A 108 24.32 0.19 0.07
C ASP A 108 24.79 -0.92 1.04
N THR A 109 23.92 -1.88 1.39
CA THR A 109 24.24 -2.99 2.29
C THR A 109 25.43 -3.78 1.74
N PRO A 110 26.58 -3.84 2.43
CA PRO A 110 27.72 -4.64 1.99
C PRO A 110 27.28 -6.08 1.74
N ALA A 111 27.77 -6.71 0.67
CA ALA A 111 27.63 -8.15 0.55
C ALA A 111 28.20 -8.78 1.83
N ARG A 112 27.42 -9.63 2.50
CA ARG A 112 27.87 -10.36 3.67
C ARG A 112 29.16 -11.06 3.25
N PRO A 113 30.31 -10.85 3.94
CA PRO A 113 31.50 -11.65 3.69
C PRO A 113 31.08 -13.11 3.82
N GLU A 114 31.24 -13.85 2.74
CA GLU A 114 30.93 -15.27 2.69
C GLU A 114 31.71 -15.97 3.79
N ALA A 115 31.15 -17.09 4.24
CA ALA A 115 31.70 -17.96 5.26
C ALA A 115 33.03 -18.62 4.84
N GLU A 116 34.02 -17.85 4.41
CA GLU A 116 35.39 -18.29 4.12
C GLU A 116 36.25 -18.40 5.39
N ALA A 117 35.72 -18.04 6.57
CA ALA A 117 36.39 -18.25 7.86
C ALA A 117 36.09 -19.63 8.49
N MET A 118 35.55 -20.59 7.72
CA MET A 118 35.23 -21.94 8.22
C MET A 118 36.02 -23.07 7.56
N ASP A 119 37.00 -22.75 6.71
CA ASP A 119 37.97 -23.72 6.15
C ASP A 119 39.41 -23.46 6.71
N GLU A 120 39.53 -23.14 8.01
CA GLU A 120 40.78 -23.34 8.77
C GLU A 120 40.84 -24.75 9.36
#